data_AF-R6NLL9-F1
#
_entry.id   AF-R6NLL9-F1
#
_cell.length_a   1.000
_cell.length_b   1.000
_cell.length_c   1.000
_cell.angle_alpha   90.00
_cell.angle_beta   90.00
_cell.angle_gamma   90.00
#
_symmetry.space_group_name_H-M   'P 1'
#
loop_
_entity.id
_entity.type
_entity.pdbx_description
1 polymer ?
#
loop_
_entity_poly.entity_id
_entity_poly.type
_entity_poly.pdbx_seq_one_letter_code
_entity_poly.pdbx_strand_id
1 'polypeptide(L)'
;MNRQEFEELELQVQQSELPLKSYLQQIGVSYSTYHYWRRKCSVDRSSIKHELAPISFKQAFTESSQEEQLPHGVALLFPNGLRAHFGSGSEDLLKEIFTQSLRNGHV
;
A
#
# COMPACT_ATOMS: atom_id res chain seq x y z
N MET A 1 12.66 -18.03 -16.74
CA MET A 1 12.11 -16.92 -15.95
C MET A 1 10.80 -16.48 -16.56
N ASN A 2 9.70 -16.69 -15.84
CA ASN A 2 8.35 -16.22 -16.09
C ASN A 2 7.99 -15.11 -15.07
N ARG A 3 6.75 -14.58 -15.10
CA ARG A 3 6.33 -13.49 -14.19
C ARG A 3 6.33 -13.92 -12.72
N GLN A 4 5.77 -15.08 -12.40
CA GLN A 4 5.68 -15.60 -11.04
C GLN A 4 7.07 -15.90 -10.48
N GLU A 5 7.93 -16.53 -11.29
CA GLU A 5 9.34 -16.75 -10.95
C GLU A 5 10.07 -15.43 -10.65
N PHE A 6 9.74 -14.33 -11.35
CA PHE A 6 10.31 -13.01 -11.05
C PHE A 6 9.77 -12.39 -9.77
N GLU A 7 8.47 -12.52 -9.47
CA GLU A 7 7.87 -12.00 -8.24
C GLU A 7 8.42 -12.72 -6.99
N GLU A 8 8.56 -14.05 -7.06
CA GLU A 8 9.22 -14.85 -6.01
C GLU A 8 10.69 -14.44 -5.84
N LEU A 9 11.41 -14.25 -6.95
CA LEU A 9 12.79 -13.78 -6.95
C LEU A 9 12.93 -12.38 -6.33
N GLU A 10 12.01 -11.45 -6.62
CA GLU A 10 12.01 -10.10 -6.05
C GLU A 10 11.81 -10.13 -4.53
N LEU A 11 10.90 -10.98 -4.04
CA LEU A 11 10.70 -11.19 -2.61
C LEU A 11 11.95 -11.75 -1.94
N GLN A 12 12.59 -12.75 -2.54
CA GLN A 12 13.81 -13.33 -1.99
C GLN A 12 14.98 -12.33 -1.98
N VAL A 13 15.14 -11.52 -3.03
CA VAL A 13 16.14 -10.45 -3.07
C VAL A 13 15.96 -9.49 -1.88
N GLN A 14 14.71 -9.07 -1.60
CA GLN A 14 14.40 -8.18 -0.49
C GLN A 14 14.71 -8.80 0.88
N GLN A 15 14.48 -10.11 1.04
CA GLN A 15 14.72 -10.83 2.28
C GLN A 15 16.20 -11.21 2.49
N SER A 16 16.97 -11.35 1.40
CA SER A 16 18.34 -11.88 1.48
C SER A 16 19.34 -10.96 2.17
N GLU A 17 19.02 -9.67 2.36
CA GLU A 17 19.93 -8.61 2.83
C GLU A 17 21.25 -8.47 2.02
N LEU A 18 21.40 -9.24 0.93
CA LEU A 18 22.58 -9.26 0.09
C LEU A 18 22.50 -8.18 -1.00
N PRO A 19 23.65 -7.66 -1.47
CA PRO A 19 23.67 -6.86 -2.69
C PRO A 19 23.06 -7.65 -3.86
N LEU A 20 22.13 -7.04 -4.59
CA LEU A 20 21.39 -7.65 -5.70
C LEU A 20 22.28 -8.48 -6.63
N LYS A 21 23.44 -7.94 -7.02
CA LYS A 21 24.36 -8.60 -7.96
C LYS A 21 24.94 -9.90 -7.37
N SER A 22 25.26 -9.90 -6.08
CA SER A 22 25.76 -11.09 -5.36
C SER A 22 24.68 -12.15 -5.24
N TYR A 23 23.45 -11.75 -4.89
CA TYR A 23 22.30 -12.65 -4.80
C TYR A 23 22.02 -13.32 -6.14
N LEU A 24 21.89 -12.52 -7.22
CA LEU A 24 21.65 -13.02 -8.57
C LEU A 24 22.74 -13.98 -9.04
N GLN A 25 24.00 -13.71 -8.69
CA GLN A 25 25.11 -14.60 -9.00
C GLN A 25 25.01 -15.94 -8.26
N GLN A 26 24.60 -15.95 -6.98
CA GLN A 26 24.45 -17.18 -6.19
C GLN A 26 23.39 -18.12 -6.77
N ILE A 27 22.28 -17.58 -7.26
CA ILE A 27 21.17 -18.35 -7.85
C ILE A 27 21.32 -18.59 -9.36
N GLY A 28 22.42 -18.12 -9.97
CA GLY A 28 22.70 -18.32 -11.39
C GLY A 28 21.84 -17.49 -12.35
N VAL A 29 21.20 -16.42 -11.88
CA VAL A 29 20.39 -15.52 -12.71
C VAL A 29 21.25 -14.36 -13.22
N SER A 30 21.25 -14.13 -14.54
CA SER A 30 22.01 -13.01 -15.10
C SER A 30 21.36 -11.66 -14.77
N TYR A 31 22.20 -10.64 -14.57
CA TYR A 31 21.74 -9.29 -14.25
C TYR A 31 20.81 -8.70 -15.33
N SER A 32 21.08 -8.98 -16.61
CA SER A 32 20.23 -8.54 -17.73
C SER A 32 18.85 -9.18 -17.70
N THR A 33 18.76 -10.46 -17.33
CA THR A 33 17.49 -11.18 -17.18
C THR A 33 16.65 -10.56 -16.08
N TYR A 34 17.24 -10.29 -14.91
CA TYR A 34 16.56 -9.60 -13.82
C TYR A 34 16.00 -8.23 -14.24
N HIS A 35 16.83 -7.40 -14.87
CA HIS A 35 16.42 -6.04 -15.26
C HIS A 35 15.37 -6.01 -16.37
N TYR A 36 15.42 -6.96 -17.31
CA TYR A 36 14.36 -7.12 -18.31
C TYR A 36 13.00 -7.34 -17.64
N TRP A 37 12.92 -8.30 -16.71
CA TRP A 37 11.68 -8.61 -16.00
C TRP A 37 11.23 -7.48 -15.09
N ARG A 38 12.15 -6.83 -14.38
CA ARG A 38 11.84 -5.64 -13.58
C ARG A 38 11.19 -4.53 -14.41
N ARG A 39 11.74 -4.24 -15.60
CA ARG A 39 11.15 -3.26 -16.52
C ARG A 39 9.80 -3.73 -17.07
N LYS A 40 9.68 -5.02 -17.41
CA LYS A 40 8.44 -5.62 -17.91
C LYS A 40 7.30 -5.57 -16.89
N CYS A 41 7.56 -5.87 -15.61
CA CYS A 41 6.56 -5.80 -14.54
C CYS A 41 6.25 -4.35 -14.10
N SER A 42 7.21 -3.43 -14.23
CA SER A 42 6.98 -2.00 -13.91
C SER A 42 5.95 -1.35 -14.85
N VAL A 43 5.95 -1.71 -16.13
CA VAL A 43 4.96 -1.21 -17.10
C VAL A 43 3.55 -1.68 -16.73
N ASP A 44 3.43 -2.90 -16.22
CA ASP A 44 2.14 -3.47 -15.78
C ASP A 44 1.64 -2.87 -14.46
N ARG A 45 2.53 -2.51 -13.52
CA ARG A 45 2.15 -1.74 -12.31
C ARG A 45 1.67 -0.32 -12.62
N SER A 46 2.10 0.27 -13.75
CA SER A 46 1.69 1.63 -14.12
C SER A 46 0.24 1.75 -14.61
N SER A 47 -0.42 0.62 -14.95
CA SER A 47 -1.86 0.56 -15.21
C SER A 47 -2.68 0.32 -13.93
N ILE A 48 -2.06 -0.24 -12.87
CA ILE A 48 -2.65 -0.44 -11.54
C ILE A 48 -2.35 0.78 -10.65
N LYS A 49 -2.78 1.98 -11.07
CA LYS A 49 -2.66 3.20 -10.27
C LYS A 49 -3.78 3.33 -9.24
N HIS A 50 -3.89 2.39 -8.31
CA HIS A 50 -4.61 2.58 -7.04
C HIS A 50 -3.98 1.72 -5.95
N GLU A 51 -2.64 1.72 -5.82
CA GLU A 51 -2.00 1.23 -4.61
C GLU A 51 -2.36 2.23 -3.50
N LEU A 52 -3.36 1.88 -2.68
CA LEU A 52 -3.77 2.66 -1.52
C LEU A 52 -2.51 2.97 -0.70
N ALA A 53 -2.30 4.23 -0.35
CA ALA A 53 -1.14 4.63 0.43
C ALA A 53 -1.05 3.75 1.70
N PRO A 54 0.13 3.20 2.03
CA PRO A 54 0.27 2.35 3.21
C PRO A 54 -0.18 3.11 4.44
N ILE A 55 -1.10 2.51 5.20
CA ILE A 55 -1.63 3.10 6.44
C ILE A 55 -0.49 3.09 7.46
N SER A 56 0.00 4.27 7.83
CA SER A 56 0.95 4.42 8.92
C SER A 56 0.20 4.57 10.24
N PHE A 57 0.30 3.55 11.10
CA PHE A 57 -0.19 3.65 12.47
C PHE A 57 0.82 4.45 13.29
N LYS A 58 0.50 5.72 13.57
CA LYS A 58 1.24 6.46 14.60
C LYS A 58 0.86 5.86 15.96
N GLN A 59 1.86 5.42 16.71
CA GLN A 59 1.70 4.91 18.07
C GLN A 59 0.89 5.92 18.90
N ALA A 60 -0.11 5.42 19.65
CA ALA A 60 -1.09 6.22 20.38
C ALA A 60 -0.39 7.38 21.12
N PHE A 61 -0.68 8.59 20.66
CA PHE A 61 -0.21 9.81 21.31
C PHE A 61 -0.91 9.86 22.66
N THR A 62 -0.13 9.72 23.73
CA THR A 62 -0.58 10.04 25.08
C THR A 62 -1.18 11.43 25.04
N GLU A 63 -2.44 11.54 25.49
CA GLU A 63 -3.21 12.78 25.58
C GLU A 63 -2.35 13.89 26.19
N SER A 64 -1.72 14.70 25.34
CA SER A 64 -1.29 16.02 25.72
C SER A 64 -2.25 16.98 25.03
N SER A 65 -2.90 17.75 25.89
CA SER A 65 -3.83 18.82 25.57
C SER A 65 -3.20 19.79 24.60
N GLN A 66 -3.35 19.50 23.31
CA GLN A 66 -3.16 20.49 22.28
C GLN A 66 -4.52 20.66 21.65
N GLU A 67 -5.03 21.87 21.76
CA GLU A 67 -6.12 22.42 20.97
C GLU A 67 -5.68 22.42 19.49
N GLU A 68 -5.38 21.23 18.96
CA GLU A 68 -4.99 21.00 17.57
C GLU A 68 -6.26 21.22 16.77
N GLN A 69 -6.26 22.32 16.02
CA GLN A 69 -7.29 22.68 15.06
C GLN A 69 -7.91 21.42 14.48
N LEU A 70 -9.18 21.18 14.81
CA LEU A 70 -9.91 20.04 14.27
C LEU A 70 -9.69 20.04 12.74
N PRO A 71 -9.06 18.99 12.17
CA PRO A 71 -8.85 18.94 10.74
C PRO A 71 -10.22 19.06 10.08
N HIS A 72 -10.40 20.12 9.30
CA HIS A 72 -11.67 20.41 8.64
C HIS A 72 -11.96 19.28 7.65
N GLY A 73 -13.10 18.61 7.81
CA GLY A 73 -13.51 17.47 6.99
C GLY A 73 -14.27 16.42 7.78
N VAL A 74 -14.21 15.16 7.34
CA VAL A 74 -14.99 14.04 7.89
C VAL A 74 -14.09 13.10 8.69
N ALA A 75 -14.59 12.60 9.83
CA ALA A 75 -13.92 11.56 10.60
C ALA A 75 -14.80 10.31 10.72
N LEU A 76 -14.19 9.14 10.51
CA LEU A 76 -14.83 7.84 10.72
C LEU A 76 -14.27 7.18 11.98
N LEU A 77 -15.17 6.69 12.83
CA LEU A 77 -14.83 5.90 14.01
C LEU A 77 -15.23 4.44 13.77
N PHE A 78 -14.27 3.54 13.86
CA PHE A 78 -14.50 2.11 13.73
C PHE A 78 -14.77 1.47 15.11
N PRO A 79 -15.53 0.37 15.21
CA PRO A 79 -15.84 -0.29 16.48
C PRO A 79 -14.61 -0.73 17.30
N ASN A 80 -13.47 -0.92 16.64
CA ASN A 80 -12.19 -1.26 17.28
C ASN A 80 -11.44 -0.04 17.84
N GLY A 81 -12.05 1.15 17.82
CA GLY A 81 -11.44 2.38 18.30
C GLY A 81 -10.51 3.07 17.29
N LEU A 82 -10.33 2.53 16.08
CA LEU A 82 -9.58 3.23 15.03
C LEU A 82 -10.36 4.46 14.55
N ARG A 83 -9.61 5.53 14.27
CA ARG A 83 -10.15 6.78 13.72
C ARG A 83 -9.45 7.12 12.41
N ALA A 84 -10.23 7.35 11.37
CA ALA A 84 -9.73 7.83 10.08
C ALA A 84 -10.22 9.26 9.84
N HIS A 85 -9.32 10.15 9.42
CA HIS A 85 -9.62 11.55 9.11
C HIS A 85 -9.48 11.78 7.60
N PHE A 86 -10.48 12.41 7.02
CA PHE A 86 -10.53 12.81 5.62
C PHE A 86 -10.62 14.32 5.54
N GLY A 87 -9.90 14.92 4.59
CA GLY A 87 -9.94 16.36 4.38
C GLY A 87 -11.30 16.85 3.89
N SER A 88 -11.51 18.16 3.95
CA SER A 88 -12.70 18.84 3.44
C SER A 88 -12.99 18.50 1.97
N GLY A 89 -14.26 18.27 1.62
CA GLY A 89 -14.69 17.91 0.26
C GLY A 89 -14.79 16.39 0.02
N SER A 90 -14.57 15.57 1.06
CA SER A 90 -14.69 14.11 1.00
C SER A 90 -16.08 13.59 1.38
N GLU A 91 -16.98 14.45 1.83
CA GLU A 91 -18.30 14.11 2.38
C GLU A 91 -19.14 13.30 1.39
N ASP A 92 -19.29 13.80 0.17
CA ASP A 92 -20.18 13.21 -0.83
C ASP A 92 -19.61 11.91 -1.40
N LEU A 93 -18.29 11.85 -1.60
CA LEU A 93 -17.59 10.64 -2.01
C LEU A 93 -17.72 9.53 -0.94
N LEU A 94 -17.53 9.87 0.33
CA LEU A 94 -17.69 8.91 1.43
C LEU A 94 -19.13 8.40 1.51
N LYS A 95 -20.13 9.29 1.40
CA LYS A 95 -21.54 8.88 1.35
C LYS A 95 -21.83 7.93 0.20
N GLU A 96 -21.31 8.21 -0.99
CA GLU A 96 -21.47 7.34 -2.15
C GLU A 96 -20.87 5.95 -1.89
N ILE A 97 -19.62 5.90 -1.42
CA ILE A 97 -18.92 4.64 -1.09
C ILE A 97 -19.73 3.83 -0.07
N PHE A 98 -20.16 4.45 1.04
CA PHE A 98 -20.96 3.74 2.05
C PHE A 98 -22.28 3.23 1.50
N THR A 99 -22.96 4.03 0.68
CA THR A 99 -24.22 3.62 0.07
C THR A 99 -24.02 2.44 -0.88
N GLN A 100 -22.93 2.42 -1.66
CA GLN A 100 -22.58 1.29 -2.52
C GLN A 100 -22.19 0.05 -1.70
N SER A 101 -21.39 0.20 -0.65
CA SER A 101 -21.00 -0.91 0.23
C SER A 101 -22.20 -1.56 0.92
N LEU A 102 -23.19 -0.78 1.34
CA LEU A 102 -24.42 -1.28 1.97
C LEU A 102 -25.37 -1.95 0.97
N ARG A 103 -25.37 -1.53 -0.30
CA ARG A 103 -26.19 -2.16 -1.35
C ARG A 103 -25.72 -3.57 -1.73
N ASN A 104 -24.42 -3.82 -1.63
CA ASN A 104 -23.83 -5.10 -2.03
C ASN A 104 -23.75 -6.14 -0.89
N GLY A 105 -24.34 -5.84 0.27
CA GLY A 105 -24.68 -6.83 1.30
C GLY A 105 -23.61 -7.88 1.60
N HIS A 106 -22.42 -7.46 2.03
CA HIS A 106 -21.53 -8.35 2.78
C HIS A 106 -21.71 -8.07 4.27
N VAL A 107 -22.61 -8.83 4.88
CA VAL A 107 -22.66 -9.08 6.33
C VAL A 107 -22.18 -10.51 6.55
#